data_AF-A0A5N5XFS5-F1
#
_entry.id   AF-A0A5N5XFS5-F1
#
_cell.length_a   1.000
_cell.length_b   1.000
_cell.length_c   1.000
_cell.angle_alpha   90.00
_cell.angle_beta   90.00
_cell.angle_gamma   90.00
#
_symmetry.space_group_name_H-M   'P 1'
#
loop_
_entity.id
_entity.type
_entity.pdbx_description
1 polymer ?
#
loop_
_entity_poly.entity_id
_entity_poly.type
_entity_poly.pdbx_seq_one_letter_code
_entity_poly.pdbx_strand_id
1 'polypeptide(L)'
;MNRKDGAIKVQWLGRHDTSHNPSATFGVPWPRGKYWPDRTTFTCSPQTGKSIVLQSWLLAYWPDGSIKWTAHAFAADGDVTDSYSVEAITTSPGSLQLDAACAGISIKHDTNTGFREVDTGKIRVVFPNTGSEVIKSIITTSNGTVIGKNGRLVLLSKTSLPTETESTDSHHFQSNIESVKVEQKDPIRALLTVRGIHHAVDANSKSSARSQEPWLPFILRF
;
A
#
# COMPACT_ATOMS: atom_id res chain seq x y z
N MET A 1 38.58 0.04 1.38
CA MET A 1 37.25 -0.21 1.99
C MET A 1 36.67 -1.41 1.26
N ASN A 2 36.79 -2.61 1.83
CA ASN A 2 36.43 -3.86 1.15
C ASN A 2 34.90 -3.90 0.95
N ARG A 3 34.48 -3.98 -0.31
CA ARG A 3 33.09 -4.25 -0.68
C ARG A 3 32.78 -5.65 -0.14
N LYS A 4 31.90 -5.77 0.86
CA LYS A 4 31.39 -7.08 1.27
C LYS A 4 30.72 -7.73 0.04
N ASP A 5 31.17 -8.91 -0.34
CA ASP A 5 30.63 -9.63 -1.49
C ASP A 5 29.14 -9.89 -1.29
N GLY A 6 28.28 -9.12 -1.96
CA GLY A 6 26.82 -9.25 -1.85
C GLY A 6 26.07 -8.05 -1.28
N ALA A 7 26.76 -6.96 -0.91
CA ALA A 7 26.10 -5.72 -0.53
C ALA A 7 25.85 -4.80 -1.74
N ILE A 8 24.60 -4.35 -1.91
CA ILE A 8 24.18 -3.40 -2.94
C ILE A 8 23.80 -2.08 -2.26
N LYS A 9 24.48 -1.00 -2.65
CA LYS A 9 24.18 0.35 -2.18
C LYS A 9 22.96 0.90 -2.90
N VAL A 10 22.01 1.43 -2.13
CA VAL A 10 20.85 2.19 -2.59
C VAL A 10 20.89 3.60 -1.99
N GLN A 11 20.36 4.58 -2.71
CA GLN A 11 20.38 5.99 -2.31
C GLN A 11 19.09 6.68 -2.73
N TRP A 12 18.81 7.82 -2.11
CA TRP A 12 17.69 8.67 -2.52
C TRP A 12 17.84 9.14 -3.97
N LEU A 13 16.72 9.24 -4.68
CA LEU A 13 16.71 9.68 -6.08
C LEU A 13 17.17 11.14 -6.23
N GLY A 14 16.88 11.97 -5.23
CA GLY A 14 17.29 13.37 -5.15
C GLY A 14 17.74 13.72 -3.73
N ARG A 15 17.87 15.01 -3.45
CA ARG A 15 18.21 15.50 -2.11
C ARG A 15 17.10 15.10 -1.13
N HIS A 16 17.47 14.37 -0.09
CA HIS A 16 16.54 14.00 0.96
C HIS A 16 16.24 15.21 1.86
N ASP A 17 14.97 15.51 2.07
CA ASP A 17 14.53 16.45 3.10
C ASP A 17 14.27 15.66 4.39
N THR A 18 15.05 15.96 5.43
CA THR A 18 15.00 15.30 6.73
C THR A 18 13.77 15.68 7.57
N SER A 19 12.89 16.53 7.06
CA SER A 19 11.71 17.03 7.79
C SER A 19 10.58 16.02 7.98
N HIS A 20 10.62 14.86 7.33
CA HIS A 20 9.60 13.82 7.41
C HIS A 20 10.22 12.45 7.72
N ASN A 21 9.45 11.55 8.35
CA ASN A 21 9.85 10.15 8.49
C ASN A 21 9.63 9.44 7.15
N PRO A 22 10.67 9.17 6.34
CA PRO A 22 10.47 8.55 5.05
C PRO A 22 10.16 7.07 5.24
N SER A 23 9.22 6.61 4.42
CA SER A 23 9.05 5.20 4.11
C SER A 23 9.16 5.05 2.61
N ALA A 24 9.71 3.93 2.16
CA ALA A 24 9.81 3.67 0.73
C ALA A 24 9.76 2.17 0.45
N THR A 25 9.30 1.84 -0.76
CA THR A 25 9.46 0.52 -1.35
C THR A 25 10.40 0.65 -2.55
N PHE A 26 11.43 -0.19 -2.61
CA PHE A 26 12.44 -0.14 -3.66
C PHE A 26 12.87 -1.54 -4.09
N GLY A 27 13.42 -1.65 -5.31
CA GLY A 27 13.88 -2.92 -5.87
C GLY A 27 15.40 -3.06 -5.81
N VAL A 28 15.88 -4.28 -5.60
CA VAL A 28 17.30 -4.63 -5.68
C VAL A 28 17.50 -5.81 -6.64
N PRO A 29 18.38 -5.67 -7.66
CA PRO A 29 18.71 -6.77 -8.57
C PRO A 29 19.80 -7.69 -7.99
N TRP A 30 19.77 -8.96 -8.35
CA TRP A 30 20.74 -9.96 -7.90
C TRP A 30 21.37 -10.73 -9.06
N PRO A 31 22.67 -11.08 -8.95
CA PRO A 31 23.36 -11.82 -9.99
C PRO A 31 22.82 -13.26 -10.11
N ARG A 32 22.75 -13.73 -11.35
CA ARG A 32 22.32 -15.10 -11.68
C ARG A 32 23.18 -16.15 -10.97
N GLY A 33 22.53 -17.19 -10.46
CA GLY A 33 23.15 -18.34 -9.81
C GLY A 33 23.65 -18.11 -8.38
N LYS A 34 23.53 -16.88 -7.83
CA LYS A 34 24.16 -16.53 -6.55
C LYS A 34 23.27 -16.76 -5.32
N TYR A 35 22.00 -16.36 -5.38
CA TYR A 35 21.08 -16.38 -4.23
C TYR A 35 19.83 -17.20 -4.55
N TRP A 36 19.29 -17.87 -3.53
CA TRP A 36 18.19 -18.83 -3.69
C TRP A 36 17.07 -18.58 -2.66
N PRO A 37 15.80 -18.74 -3.06
CA PRO A 37 14.64 -18.27 -2.28
C PRO A 37 14.53 -18.81 -0.86
N ASP A 38 14.91 -20.07 -0.66
CA ASP A 38 14.76 -20.87 0.55
C ASP A 38 15.91 -20.72 1.56
N ARG A 39 17.00 -20.04 1.14
CA ARG A 39 18.25 -19.96 1.90
C ARG A 39 18.91 -18.59 1.80
N THR A 40 18.13 -17.54 1.54
CA THR A 40 18.64 -16.16 1.47
C THR A 40 17.77 -15.25 2.32
N THR A 41 18.43 -14.53 3.23
CA THR A 41 17.82 -13.45 4.02
C THR A 41 18.44 -12.12 3.61
N PHE A 42 17.68 -11.03 3.76
CA PHE A 42 18.13 -9.69 3.39
C PHE A 42 18.18 -8.80 4.61
N THR A 43 19.28 -8.09 4.78
CA THR A 43 19.45 -7.07 5.81
C THR A 43 19.74 -5.73 5.15
N CYS A 44 19.41 -4.63 5.85
CA CYS A 44 19.70 -3.29 5.37
C CYS A 44 20.38 -2.49 6.47
N SER A 45 21.49 -1.83 6.14
CA SER A 45 22.20 -0.99 7.08
C SER A 45 22.57 0.37 6.46
N PRO A 46 22.50 1.46 7.22
CA PRO A 46 23.12 2.72 6.82
C PRO A 46 24.64 2.59 6.73
N GLN A 47 25.31 3.61 6.19
CA GLN A 47 26.78 3.66 6.18
C GLN A 47 27.37 3.72 7.61
N THR A 48 26.66 4.37 8.52
CA THR A 48 27.00 4.49 9.95
C THR A 48 25.74 4.29 10.78
N GLY A 49 25.83 3.52 11.85
CA GLY A 49 24.70 3.23 12.74
C GLY A 49 24.25 1.78 12.67
N LYS A 50 23.08 1.50 13.25
CA LYS A 50 22.52 0.15 13.34
C LYS A 50 21.73 -0.22 12.08
N SER A 51 21.66 -1.52 11.79
CA SER A 51 20.78 -2.04 10.75
C SER A 51 19.33 -1.61 10.97
N ILE A 52 18.64 -1.33 9.88
CA ILE A 52 17.21 -0.98 9.90
C ILE A 52 16.36 -2.23 9.66
N VAL A 53 15.15 -2.20 10.21
CA VAL A 53 14.16 -3.25 9.93
C VAL A 53 13.80 -3.19 8.45
N LEU A 54 13.90 -4.34 7.79
CA LEU A 54 13.68 -4.46 6.35
C LEU A 54 12.69 -5.59 6.09
N GLN A 55 11.60 -5.26 5.40
CA GLN A 55 10.67 -6.23 4.86
C GLN A 55 11.06 -6.54 3.44
N SER A 56 11.13 -7.83 3.06
CA SER A 56 11.65 -8.25 1.77
C SER A 56 10.76 -9.31 1.12
N TRP A 57 10.55 -9.21 -0.19
CA TRP A 57 9.85 -10.23 -0.97
C TRP A 57 10.46 -10.38 -2.37
N LEU A 58 10.25 -11.54 -2.98
CA LEU A 58 10.81 -11.88 -4.28
C LEU A 58 9.89 -11.33 -5.38
N LEU A 59 10.49 -10.67 -6.38
CA LEU A 59 9.77 -10.15 -7.55
C LEU A 59 9.99 -10.99 -8.80
N ALA A 60 11.19 -11.54 -8.97
CA ALA A 60 11.54 -12.29 -10.17
C ALA A 60 12.69 -13.27 -9.91
N TYR A 61 12.73 -14.31 -10.74
CA TYR A 61 13.76 -15.34 -10.76
C TYR A 61 14.48 -15.35 -12.11
N TRP A 62 15.72 -15.83 -12.10
CA TRP A 62 16.43 -16.25 -13.30
C TRP A 62 15.91 -17.61 -13.77
N PRO A 63 16.19 -18.02 -15.02
CA PRO A 63 15.77 -19.32 -15.54
C PRO A 63 16.29 -20.54 -14.76
N ASP A 64 17.39 -20.38 -13.99
CA ASP A 64 17.93 -21.43 -13.12
C ASP A 64 17.24 -21.48 -11.74
N GLY A 65 16.25 -20.62 -11.48
CA GLY A 65 15.55 -20.53 -10.20
C GLY A 65 16.22 -19.63 -9.16
N SER A 66 17.41 -19.10 -9.44
CA SER A 66 18.06 -18.13 -8.56
C SER A 66 17.30 -16.79 -8.55
N ILE A 67 17.41 -16.05 -7.46
CA ILE A 67 16.73 -14.76 -7.28
C ILE A 67 17.29 -13.75 -8.29
N LYS A 68 16.41 -13.05 -9.00
CA LYS A 68 16.77 -11.98 -9.96
C LYS A 68 16.47 -10.59 -9.43
N TRP A 69 15.28 -10.40 -8.85
CA TRP A 69 14.87 -9.14 -8.25
C TRP A 69 14.14 -9.40 -6.93
N THR A 70 14.44 -8.58 -5.94
CA THR A 70 13.66 -8.44 -4.72
C THR A 70 13.10 -7.04 -4.62
N ALA A 71 11.98 -6.92 -3.92
CA ALA A 71 11.51 -5.65 -3.41
C ALA A 71 11.69 -5.63 -1.90
N HIS A 72 11.95 -4.44 -1.40
CA HIS A 72 12.13 -4.17 0.01
C HIS A 72 11.29 -2.98 0.43
N ALA A 73 10.73 -3.04 1.62
CA ALA A 73 10.09 -1.91 2.28
C ALA A 73 10.79 -1.61 3.60
N PHE A 74 10.94 -0.33 3.91
CA PHE A 74 11.37 0.13 5.22
C PHE A 74 10.52 1.33 5.65
N ALA A 75 10.41 1.50 6.96
CA ALA A 75 9.88 2.70 7.58
C ALA A 75 10.96 3.23 8.51
N ALA A 76 11.44 4.44 8.26
CA ALA A 76 12.41 5.06 9.15
C ALA A 76 11.73 5.43 10.47
N ASP A 77 12.36 5.03 11.58
CA ASP A 77 12.03 5.49 12.92
C ASP A 77 13.27 6.21 13.47
N GLY A 78 13.43 7.49 13.10
CA GLY A 78 14.57 8.32 13.48
C GLY A 78 15.41 8.82 12.31
N ASP A 79 16.71 9.00 12.55
CA ASP A 79 17.64 9.66 11.63
C ASP A 79 17.79 8.91 10.30
N VAL A 80 17.49 9.62 9.22
CA VAL A 80 17.58 9.09 7.86
C VAL A 80 18.96 9.36 7.30
N THR A 81 19.58 8.33 6.71
CA THR A 81 20.84 8.49 5.99
C THR A 81 20.63 8.69 4.48
N ASP A 82 21.61 9.31 3.82
CA ASP A 82 21.58 9.54 2.37
C ASP A 82 21.59 8.25 1.54
N SER A 83 22.13 7.18 2.12
CA SER A 83 22.23 5.88 1.47
C SER A 83 22.19 4.74 2.47
N TYR A 84 21.81 3.58 1.94
CA TYR A 84 21.74 2.32 2.67
C TYR A 84 22.43 1.22 1.84
N SER A 85 22.85 0.16 2.50
CA SER A 85 23.38 -1.04 1.86
C SER A 85 22.46 -2.22 2.18
N VAL A 86 21.93 -2.85 1.13
CA VAL A 86 21.17 -4.10 1.24
C VAL A 86 22.12 -5.26 1.03
N GLU A 87 22.21 -6.16 1.99
CA GLU A 87 23.07 -7.34 1.96
C GLU A 87 22.22 -8.60 1.89
N ALA A 88 22.52 -9.47 0.93
CA ALA A 88 21.94 -10.81 0.84
C ALA A 88 22.87 -11.81 1.52
N ILE A 89 22.33 -12.48 2.54
CA ILE A 89 23.06 -13.45 3.37
C ILE A 89 22.51 -14.84 3.07
N THR A 90 23.38 -15.74 2.63
CA THR A 90 23.03 -17.15 2.48
C THR A 90 22.97 -17.79 3.85
N THR A 91 21.80 -18.29 4.23
CA THR A 91 21.58 -18.95 5.52
C THR A 91 21.58 -20.46 5.37
N SER A 92 21.87 -21.18 6.46
CA SER A 92 21.69 -22.63 6.48
C SER A 92 20.20 -22.97 6.36
N PRO A 93 19.83 -24.05 5.65
CA PRO A 93 18.44 -24.51 5.59
C PRO A 93 17.86 -24.64 7.01
N GLY A 94 16.75 -23.96 7.29
CA GLY A 94 16.09 -23.97 8.61
C GLY A 94 16.51 -22.85 9.58
N SER A 95 17.47 -21.99 9.23
CA SER A 95 17.91 -20.85 10.06
C SER A 95 17.16 -19.54 9.75
N LEU A 96 15.99 -19.59 9.10
CA LEU A 96 15.18 -18.40 8.82
C LEU A 96 14.54 -17.90 10.13
N GLN A 97 15.32 -17.17 10.92
CA GLN A 97 14.83 -16.43 12.06
C GLN A 97 14.27 -15.11 11.53
N LEU A 98 12.95 -15.05 11.36
CA LEU A 98 12.25 -13.76 11.29
C LEU A 98 12.44 -13.11 12.66
N ASP A 99 13.28 -12.08 12.75
CA ASP A 99 13.28 -11.18 13.89
C ASP A 99 11.94 -10.41 13.90
N ALA A 100 10.94 -11.06 14.49
CA ALA A 100 9.63 -10.51 14.77
C ALA A 100 9.69 -9.75 16.09
N ALA A 101 10.17 -8.50 16.06
CA ALA A 101 10.07 -7.62 17.23
C ALA A 101 10.13 -6.13 16.87
N CYS A 102 9.25 -5.66 15.99
CA CYS A 102 8.78 -4.28 16.05
C CYS A 102 7.25 -4.31 16.01
N ALA A 103 6.60 -3.50 16.84
CA ALA A 103 5.14 -3.31 16.83
C ALA A 103 4.72 -2.87 15.42
N GLY A 104 4.29 -3.84 14.60
CA GLY A 104 4.09 -3.66 13.17
C GLY A 104 2.64 -3.36 12.81
N ILE A 105 2.42 -3.06 11.54
CA ILE A 105 1.09 -2.89 10.98
C ILE A 105 0.23 -4.11 11.30
N SER A 106 -0.94 -3.87 11.89
CA SER A 106 -1.92 -4.92 12.17
C SER A 106 -3.16 -4.73 11.30
N ILE A 107 -3.74 -5.85 10.85
CA ILE A 107 -4.97 -5.84 10.07
C ILE A 107 -5.96 -6.77 10.77
N LYS A 108 -7.06 -6.19 11.24
CA LYS A 108 -8.20 -6.91 11.81
C LYS A 108 -9.29 -7.08 10.76
N HIS A 109 -9.87 -8.27 10.77
CA HIS A 109 -11.06 -8.58 10.00
C HIS A 109 -12.18 -8.83 11.00
N ASP A 110 -13.22 -8.01 10.94
CA ASP A 110 -14.47 -8.31 11.61
C ASP A 110 -15.44 -8.92 10.60
N THR A 111 -15.63 -10.23 10.69
CA THR A 111 -16.53 -11.00 9.82
C THR A 111 -18.00 -10.67 10.07
N ASN A 112 -18.35 -10.13 11.24
CA ASN A 112 -19.74 -9.87 11.62
C ASN A 112 -20.21 -8.50 11.12
N THR A 113 -19.29 -7.52 11.04
CA THR A 113 -19.61 -6.13 10.67
C THR A 113 -19.20 -5.75 9.25
N GLY A 114 -18.45 -6.61 8.55
CA GLY A 114 -18.17 -6.46 7.12
C GLY A 114 -17.15 -5.37 6.79
N PHE A 115 -16.13 -5.18 7.64
CA PHE A 115 -15.02 -4.25 7.36
C PHE A 115 -13.64 -4.83 7.65
N ARG A 116 -12.61 -4.15 7.13
CA ARG A 116 -11.18 -4.34 7.44
C ARG A 116 -10.68 -3.12 8.20
N GLU A 117 -10.02 -3.32 9.33
CA GLU A 117 -9.34 -2.26 10.08
C GLU A 117 -7.83 -2.44 9.95
N VAL A 118 -7.14 -1.40 9.48
CA VAL A 118 -5.67 -1.35 9.38
C VAL A 118 -5.15 -0.39 10.43
N ASP A 119 -4.30 -0.88 11.33
CA ASP A 119 -3.63 -0.10 12.37
C ASP A 119 -2.13 0.00 12.08
N THR A 120 -1.62 1.21 11.92
CA THR A 120 -0.19 1.49 11.68
C THR A 120 0.58 1.84 12.96
N GLY A 121 -0.08 1.80 14.12
CA GLY A 121 0.43 2.32 15.39
C GLY A 121 0.26 3.83 15.55
N LYS A 122 0.10 4.60 14.44
CA LYS A 122 -0.18 6.06 14.46
C LYS A 122 -1.62 6.39 14.08
N ILE A 123 -2.18 5.64 13.13
CA ILE A 123 -3.57 5.77 12.70
C ILE A 123 -4.21 4.40 12.53
N ARG A 124 -5.52 4.35 12.76
CA ARG A 124 -6.40 3.25 12.38
C ARG A 124 -7.31 3.70 11.24
N VAL A 125 -7.38 2.92 10.18
CA VAL A 125 -8.23 3.19 9.02
C VAL A 125 -9.20 2.03 8.84
N VAL A 126 -10.49 2.35 8.69
CA VAL A 126 -11.56 1.38 8.54
C VAL A 126 -12.06 1.37 7.10
N PHE A 127 -11.97 0.21 6.43
CA PHE A 127 -12.38 -0.03 5.05
C PHE A 127 -13.60 -0.96 5.03
N PRO A 128 -14.80 -0.46 4.67
CA PRO A 128 -15.98 -1.30 4.43
C PRO A 128 -15.76 -2.27 3.28
N ASN A 129 -16.32 -3.48 3.37
CA ASN A 129 -16.26 -4.45 2.28
C ASN A 129 -17.27 -4.15 1.15
N THR A 130 -18.28 -3.32 1.43
CA THR A 130 -19.41 -3.01 0.54
C THR A 130 -19.89 -1.57 0.79
N GLY A 131 -20.72 -1.05 -0.12
CA GLY A 131 -21.32 0.29 -0.01
C GLY A 131 -20.49 1.36 -0.72
N SER A 132 -20.82 2.62 -0.51
CA SER A 132 -20.21 3.72 -1.28
C SER A 132 -19.00 4.39 -0.62
N GLU A 133 -18.74 4.10 0.65
CA GLU A 133 -17.65 4.70 1.43
C GLU A 133 -16.41 3.79 1.38
N VAL A 134 -15.42 4.15 0.57
CA VAL A 134 -14.13 3.44 0.47
C VAL A 134 -13.37 3.48 1.79
N ILE A 135 -13.40 4.62 2.49
CA ILE A 135 -12.85 4.79 3.83
C ILE A 135 -13.97 5.24 4.75
N LYS A 136 -14.36 4.39 5.69
CA LYS A 136 -15.38 4.71 6.69
C LYS A 136 -14.88 5.75 7.68
N SER A 137 -13.68 5.53 8.22
CA SER A 137 -13.09 6.44 9.21
C SER A 137 -11.58 6.33 9.28
N ILE A 138 -10.93 7.44 9.62
CA ILE A 138 -9.53 7.55 10.00
C ILE A 138 -9.48 8.02 11.45
N ILE A 139 -8.80 7.26 12.29
CA ILE A 139 -8.78 7.42 13.75
C ILE A 139 -7.33 7.54 14.21
N THR A 140 -7.00 8.54 15.01
CA THR A 140 -5.69 8.64 15.65
C THR A 140 -5.56 7.62 16.78
N THR A 141 -4.44 6.90 16.85
CA THR A 141 -4.21 5.89 17.89
C THR A 141 -3.90 6.49 19.26
N SER A 142 -3.34 7.71 19.29
CA SER A 142 -2.91 8.40 20.52
C SER A 142 -4.06 8.74 21.47
N ASN A 143 -5.23 9.11 20.94
CA ASN A 143 -6.40 9.53 21.73
C ASN A 143 -7.73 8.96 21.21
N GLY A 144 -7.73 8.17 20.14
CA GLY A 144 -8.95 7.59 19.57
C GLY A 144 -9.83 8.56 18.79
N THR A 145 -9.37 9.77 18.49
CA THR A 145 -10.16 10.78 17.80
C THR A 145 -10.37 10.43 16.32
N VAL A 146 -11.60 10.52 15.84
CA VAL A 146 -11.92 10.42 14.40
C VAL A 146 -11.52 11.72 13.72
N ILE A 147 -10.52 11.65 12.84
CA ILE A 147 -9.98 12.80 12.08
C ILE A 147 -10.48 12.86 10.64
N GLY A 148 -11.13 11.81 10.16
CA GLY A 148 -11.74 11.76 8.84
C GLY A 148 -12.81 10.67 8.77
N LYS A 149 -13.84 10.87 7.94
CA LYS A 149 -14.93 9.91 7.75
C LYS A 149 -15.54 10.00 6.35
N ASN A 150 -16.21 8.92 5.94
CA ASN A 150 -17.03 8.83 4.72
C ASN A 150 -16.27 9.20 3.43
N GLY A 151 -15.01 8.76 3.33
CA GLY A 151 -14.21 8.90 2.13
C GLY A 151 -14.81 8.08 1.00
N ARG A 152 -15.18 8.74 -0.10
CA ARG A 152 -15.85 8.14 -1.26
C ARG A 152 -15.34 8.76 -2.56
N LEU A 153 -15.45 8.01 -3.65
CA LEU A 153 -15.23 8.56 -4.99
C LEU A 153 -16.52 9.22 -5.46
N VAL A 154 -16.38 10.38 -6.09
CA VAL A 154 -17.50 11.13 -6.67
C VAL A 154 -17.18 11.36 -8.15
N LEU A 155 -18.14 11.05 -9.01
CA LEU A 155 -18.06 11.26 -10.45
C LEU A 155 -19.27 12.09 -10.89
N LEU A 156 -19.01 13.11 -11.70
CA LEU A 156 -20.02 13.92 -12.35
C LEU A 156 -19.90 13.73 -13.86
N SER A 157 -20.99 13.43 -14.54
CA SER A 157 -21.03 13.38 -15.99
C SER A 157 -22.17 14.23 -16.56
N LYS A 158 -22.01 14.61 -17.83
CA LYS A 158 -23.00 15.36 -18.61
C LYS A 158 -23.13 14.68 -19.97
N THR A 159 -24.36 14.55 -20.44
CA THR A 159 -24.64 13.90 -21.73
C THR A 159 -24.56 14.89 -22.91
N SER A 160 -24.61 16.20 -22.65
CA SER A 160 -24.51 17.26 -23.66
C SER A 160 -23.62 18.42 -23.21
N LEU A 161 -23.09 19.15 -24.20
CA LEU A 161 -22.41 20.43 -23.98
C LEU A 161 -23.45 21.52 -23.66
N PRO A 162 -23.12 22.51 -22.82
CA PRO A 162 -24.06 23.56 -22.46
C PRO A 162 -24.41 24.44 -23.68
N THR A 163 -25.64 24.33 -24.16
CA THR A 163 -26.29 25.33 -25.01
C THR A 163 -27.07 26.31 -24.13
N GLU A 164 -27.22 27.57 -24.56
CA GLU A 164 -27.75 28.68 -23.74
C GLU A 164 -29.18 28.48 -23.19
N THR A 165 -29.90 27.42 -23.60
CA THR A 165 -31.34 27.27 -23.32
C THR A 165 -31.79 25.92 -22.77
N GLU A 166 -30.91 24.97 -22.43
CA GLU A 166 -31.34 23.66 -21.91
C GLU A 166 -30.76 23.30 -20.54
N SER A 167 -31.61 22.75 -19.67
CA SER A 167 -31.20 22.11 -18.42
C SER A 167 -30.28 20.94 -18.76
N THR A 168 -29.01 21.04 -18.44
CA THR A 168 -28.06 19.95 -18.69
C THR A 168 -28.42 18.74 -17.82
N ASP A 169 -28.65 17.58 -18.44
CA ASP A 169 -28.76 16.30 -17.74
C ASP A 169 -27.40 15.96 -17.11
N SER A 170 -27.21 16.41 -15.87
CA SER A 170 -26.04 16.08 -15.06
C SER A 170 -26.33 14.83 -14.25
N HIS A 171 -25.47 13.82 -14.40
CA HIS A 171 -25.56 12.60 -13.63
C HIS A 171 -24.49 12.59 -12.54
N HIS A 172 -24.93 12.31 -11.31
CA HIS A 172 -24.09 12.16 -10.15
C HIS A 172 -23.86 10.69 -9.89
N PHE A 173 -22.62 10.29 -9.68
CA PHE A 173 -22.26 8.94 -9.29
C PHE A 173 -21.38 8.94 -8.05
N GLN A 174 -21.47 7.86 -7.29
CA GLN A 174 -20.58 7.56 -6.18
C GLN A 174 -19.94 6.20 -6.38
N SER A 175 -18.78 5.98 -5.75
CA SER A 175 -18.21 4.64 -5.64
C SER A 175 -19.25 3.65 -5.13
N ASN A 176 -19.22 2.43 -5.63
CA ASN A 176 -19.85 1.26 -5.07
C ASN A 176 -18.79 0.16 -4.97
N ILE A 177 -18.50 -0.29 -3.76
CA ILE A 177 -17.44 -1.27 -3.48
C ILE A 177 -17.93 -2.67 -3.85
N GLU A 178 -17.15 -3.35 -4.67
CA GLU A 178 -17.38 -4.75 -5.05
C GLU A 178 -16.49 -5.70 -4.25
N SER A 179 -15.24 -5.31 -3.96
CA SER A 179 -14.35 -6.14 -3.14
C SER A 179 -13.25 -5.34 -2.46
N VAL A 180 -12.86 -5.83 -1.28
CA VAL A 180 -11.68 -5.37 -0.54
C VAL A 180 -10.76 -6.57 -0.29
N LYS A 181 -9.51 -6.47 -0.76
CA LYS A 181 -8.52 -7.53 -0.63
C LYS A 181 -7.26 -7.00 0.04
N VAL A 182 -6.75 -7.77 0.99
CA VAL A 182 -5.41 -7.57 1.53
C VAL A 182 -4.44 -8.32 0.61
N GLU A 183 -3.67 -7.60 -0.19
CA GLU A 183 -2.69 -8.21 -1.11
C GLU A 183 -1.36 -8.49 -0.40
N GLN A 184 -1.02 -7.68 0.61
CA GLN A 184 0.19 -7.84 1.40
C GLN A 184 -0.10 -7.50 2.87
N LYS A 185 0.32 -8.36 3.80
CA LYS A 185 0.18 -8.17 5.25
C LYS A 185 1.51 -8.48 5.92
N ASP A 186 2.30 -7.44 6.10
CA ASP A 186 3.60 -7.55 6.75
C ASP A 186 3.79 -6.41 7.76
N PRO A 187 4.74 -6.52 8.70
CA PRO A 187 4.89 -5.58 9.80
C PRO A 187 5.26 -4.14 9.40
N ILE A 188 5.92 -3.92 8.27
CA ILE A 188 6.38 -2.58 7.85
C ILE A 188 5.43 -1.97 6.82
N ARG A 189 4.94 -2.78 5.87
CA ARG A 189 4.04 -2.35 4.80
C ARG A 189 2.94 -3.37 4.61
N ALA A 190 1.70 -2.89 4.64
CA ALA A 190 0.54 -3.60 4.13
C ALA A 190 0.10 -3.01 2.78
N LEU A 191 -0.62 -3.79 1.99
CA LEU A 191 -1.29 -3.33 0.77
C LEU A 191 -2.73 -3.81 0.78
N LEU A 192 -3.65 -2.86 0.77
CA LEU A 192 -5.08 -3.11 0.68
C LEU A 192 -5.61 -2.57 -0.65
N THR A 193 -6.27 -3.43 -1.42
CA THR A 193 -6.84 -3.11 -2.72
C THR A 193 -8.35 -3.11 -2.63
N VAL A 194 -8.96 -1.98 -2.96
CA VAL A 194 -10.41 -1.81 -3.09
C VAL A 194 -10.76 -1.75 -4.57
N ARG A 195 -11.72 -2.58 -4.99
CA ARG A 195 -12.28 -2.57 -6.35
C ARG A 195 -13.75 -2.23 -6.29
N GLY A 196 -14.22 -1.54 -7.32
CA GLY A 196 -15.63 -1.22 -7.45
C GLY A 196 -15.94 -0.53 -8.76
N ILE A 197 -17.14 0.03 -8.83
CA ILE A 197 -17.67 0.73 -9.99
C ILE A 197 -18.51 1.92 -9.52
N HIS A 198 -18.74 2.93 -10.37
CA HIS A 198 -19.54 4.08 -9.97
C HIS A 198 -21.03 3.81 -10.24
N HIS A 199 -21.87 4.00 -9.22
CA HIS A 199 -23.32 3.88 -9.31
C HIS A 199 -23.97 5.27 -9.30
N ALA A 200 -25.00 5.44 -10.12
CA ALA A 200 -25.77 6.67 -10.14
C ALA A 200 -26.43 6.91 -8.77
N VAL A 201 -26.42 8.16 -8.33
CA VAL A 201 -27.10 8.60 -7.12
C VAL A 201 -28.27 9.47 -7.57
N ASP A 202 -29.49 9.00 -7.33
CA ASP A 202 -30.70 9.70 -7.76
C ASP A 202 -30.83 11.04 -7.04
N ALA A 203 -30.46 12.12 -7.73
CA ALA A 203 -30.77 13.47 -7.30
C ALA A 203 -32.19 13.80 -7.77
N ASN A 204 -33.18 13.64 -6.88
CA ASN A 204 -34.58 14.01 -7.07
C ASN A 204 -35.38 13.19 -8.11
N SER A 205 -35.92 12.06 -7.64
CA SER A 205 -37.06 11.35 -8.25
C SER A 205 -38.28 12.28 -8.43
N LYS A 206 -38.38 12.95 -9.58
CA LYS A 206 -39.66 13.41 -10.16
C LYS A 206 -39.77 13.20 -11.67
N SER A 207 -38.83 12.50 -12.29
CA SER A 207 -39.02 11.97 -13.63
C SER A 207 -38.60 10.51 -13.64
N SER A 208 -39.37 9.70 -14.34
CA SER A 208 -39.15 8.28 -14.62
C SER A 208 -37.93 8.04 -15.51
N ALA A 209 -36.83 8.77 -15.27
CA ALA A 209 -35.59 8.66 -16.02
C ALA A 209 -34.85 7.40 -15.54
N ARG A 210 -34.53 6.52 -16.48
CA ARG A 210 -33.75 5.30 -16.26
C ARG A 210 -32.55 5.61 -15.36
N SER A 211 -32.43 4.93 -14.23
CA SER A 211 -31.19 4.89 -13.45
C SER A 211 -30.05 4.56 -14.40
N GLN A 212 -29.07 5.46 -14.54
CA GLN A 212 -27.91 5.18 -15.40
C GLN A 212 -27.22 3.89 -14.93
N GLU A 213 -26.82 3.06 -15.88
CA GLU A 213 -26.13 1.81 -15.55
C GLU A 213 -24.82 2.10 -14.81
N PRO A 214 -24.40 1.22 -13.88
CA PRO A 214 -23.07 1.29 -13.29
C PRO A 214 -21.98 1.39 -14.36
N TRP A 215 -21.08 2.35 -14.23
CA TRP A 215 -20.01 2.55 -15.21
C TRP A 215 -18.74 3.12 -14.56
N LEU A 216 -17.64 3.11 -15.31
CA LEU A 216 -16.29 3.50 -14.87
C LEU A 216 -15.79 2.69 -13.65
N PRO A 217 -15.31 1.44 -13.84
CA PRO A 217 -14.72 0.65 -12.77
C PRO A 217 -13.45 1.30 -12.21
N PHE A 218 -13.18 1.09 -10.93
CA PHE A 218 -12.02 1.62 -10.22
C PHE A 218 -11.25 0.55 -9.45
N ILE A 219 -9.96 0.82 -9.28
CA ILE A 219 -9.07 0.08 -8.38
C ILE A 219 -8.31 1.12 -7.56
N LEU A 220 -8.50 1.09 -6.23
CA LEU A 220 -7.74 1.91 -5.29
C LEU A 220 -6.80 1.02 -4.50
N ARG A 221 -5.56 1.47 -4.33
CA ARG A 221 -4.52 0.78 -3.56
C ARG A 221 -4.06 1.68 -2.43
N PHE A 222 -4.14 1.16 -1.21
CA PHE A 222 -3.77 1.82 0.04
C PHE A 222 -2.61 1.07 0.70
#